data_AF-A0A3Q3WXK9-F1
#
_entry.id   AF-A0A3Q3WXK9-F1
#
_cell.length_a   1.000
_cell.length_b   1.000
_cell.length_c   1.000
_cell.angle_alpha   90.00
_cell.angle_beta   90.00
_cell.angle_gamma   90.00
#
_symmetry.space_group_name_H-M   'P 1'
#
loop_
_entity.id
_entity.type
_entity.pdbx_description
1 polymer ?
#
loop_
_entity_poly.entity_id
_entity_poly.type
_entity_poly.pdbx_seq_one_letter_code
_entity_poly.pdbx_strand_id
1 'polypeptide(L)'
;MLNGLELHRYLFVVFSKALQVRRAKCEHQNRDPIVWTCHRVMKWIRDIDLKEFADNLQGKGIHGALMALDPSFDTDAMAKALGIPSNKHMLHRHLYEEMKSLSAPHSPLRLRANSHSVERGLGFHGGCSSLPREARVQAIPRAKGSPVHTYKSVEITNV
;
A
#
# COMPACT_ATOMS: atom_id res chain seq x y z
N MET A 1 -3.99 -51.93 -14.54
CA MET A 1 -3.89 -50.67 -15.31
C MET A 1 -5.09 -49.82 -14.93
N LEU A 2 -4.89 -48.58 -14.47
CA LEU A 2 -6.00 -47.65 -14.21
C LEU A 2 -6.68 -47.31 -15.52
N ASN A 3 -8.01 -47.38 -15.57
CA ASN A 3 -8.76 -46.97 -16.77
C ASN A 3 -8.85 -45.43 -16.87
N GLY A 4 -9.27 -44.92 -18.04
CA GLY A 4 -9.35 -43.48 -18.28
C GLY A 4 -10.26 -42.71 -17.31
N LEU A 5 -11.34 -43.35 -16.83
CA LEU A 5 -12.26 -42.76 -15.85
C LEU A 5 -11.63 -42.66 -14.45
N GLU A 6 -10.90 -43.69 -14.03
CA GLU A 6 -10.16 -43.71 -12.77
C GLU A 6 -9.05 -42.66 -12.77
N LEU A 7 -8.35 -42.50 -13.89
CA LEU A 7 -7.33 -41.46 -14.05
C LEU A 7 -7.94 -40.05 -13.99
N HIS A 8 -9.06 -39.81 -14.68
CA HIS A 8 -9.76 -38.53 -14.64
C HIS A 8 -10.26 -38.20 -13.23
N ARG A 9 -10.88 -39.17 -12.55
CA ARG A 9 -11.33 -39.01 -11.16
C ARG A 9 -10.16 -38.75 -10.21
N TYR A 10 -9.04 -39.46 -10.39
CA TYR A 10 -7.84 -39.25 -9.60
C TYR A 10 -7.26 -37.84 -9.80
N LEU A 11 -7.12 -37.41 -11.04
CA LEU A 11 -6.59 -36.08 -11.37
C LEU A 11 -7.50 -34.97 -10.80
N PHE A 12 -8.82 -35.12 -10.94
CA PHE A 12 -9.79 -34.19 -10.34
C PHE A 12 -9.63 -34.10 -8.83
N VAL A 13 -9.52 -35.25 -8.14
CA VAL A 13 -9.35 -35.29 -6.67
C VAL A 13 -8.02 -34.66 -6.25
N VAL A 14 -6.92 -34.97 -6.94
CA VAL A 14 -5.60 -34.41 -6.63
C VAL A 14 -5.58 -32.90 -6.85
N PHE A 15 -6.11 -32.42 -7.98
CA PHE A 15 -6.20 -30.99 -8.27
C PHE A 15 -7.08 -30.26 -7.26
N SER A 16 -8.25 -30.83 -6.95
CA SER A 16 -9.18 -30.29 -5.95
C SER A 16 -8.51 -30.16 -4.58
N LYS A 17 -7.81 -31.22 -4.12
CA LYS A 17 -7.07 -31.19 -2.85
C LYS A 17 -5.95 -30.16 -2.85
N ALA A 18 -5.15 -30.09 -3.91
CA ALA A 18 -4.07 -29.12 -4.03
C ALA A 18 -4.59 -27.67 -3.99
N LEU A 19 -5.70 -27.40 -4.69
CA LEU A 19 -6.37 -26.10 -4.66
C LEU A 19 -6.92 -25.76 -3.26
N GLN A 20 -7.52 -26.73 -2.58
CA GLN A 20 -8.04 -26.54 -1.22
C GLN A 20 -6.92 -26.18 -0.23
N VAL A 21 -5.78 -26.86 -0.30
CA VAL A 21 -4.59 -26.57 0.53
C VAL A 21 -4.09 -25.14 0.28
N ARG A 22 -4.05 -24.73 -0.99
CA ARG A 22 -3.59 -23.38 -1.37
C ARG A 22 -4.58 -22.30 -0.90
N ARG A 23 -5.89 -22.56 -1.00
CA ARG A 23 -6.95 -21.70 -0.43
C ARG A 23 -6.83 -21.55 1.08
N ALA A 24 -6.62 -22.65 1.81
CA ALA A 24 -6.48 -22.62 3.27
C ALA A 24 -5.32 -21.70 3.73
N LYS A 25 -4.22 -21.66 2.98
CA LYS A 25 -3.08 -20.76 3.26
C LYS A 25 -3.42 -19.27 3.10
N CYS A 26 -4.43 -18.95 2.29
CA CYS A 26 -4.84 -17.58 1.96
C CYS A 26 -6.09 -17.14 2.73
N GLU A 27 -6.63 -17.99 3.62
CA GLU A 27 -7.86 -17.73 4.35
C GLU A 27 -7.76 -16.48 5.25
N HIS A 28 -6.59 -16.23 5.82
CA HIS A 28 -6.34 -15.14 6.78
C HIS A 28 -5.28 -14.14 6.29
N GLN A 29 -4.82 -14.28 5.05
CA GLN A 29 -3.78 -13.43 4.48
C GLN A 29 -4.25 -12.93 3.13
N ASN A 30 -3.97 -11.66 2.83
CA ASN A 30 -4.31 -11.06 1.56
C ASN A 30 -3.25 -11.41 0.50
N ARG A 31 -3.06 -12.71 0.23
CA ARG A 31 -2.08 -13.24 -0.73
C ARG A 31 -2.75 -14.13 -1.76
N ASP A 32 -2.12 -14.22 -2.93
CA ASP A 32 -2.51 -15.12 -4.02
C ASP A 32 -4.01 -15.01 -4.39
N PRO A 33 -4.49 -13.81 -4.82
CA PRO A 33 -5.91 -13.59 -5.08
C PRO A 33 -6.54 -14.59 -6.06
N ILE A 34 -5.76 -15.11 -7.02
CA ILE A 34 -6.24 -16.07 -8.02
C ILE A 34 -6.95 -17.31 -7.43
N VAL A 35 -6.65 -17.73 -6.20
CA VAL A 35 -7.33 -18.88 -5.57
C VAL A 35 -8.54 -18.51 -4.74
N TRP A 36 -8.81 -17.21 -4.53
CA TRP A 36 -9.87 -16.75 -3.65
C TRP A 36 -11.25 -17.13 -4.20
N THR A 37 -12.04 -17.77 -3.34
CA THR A 37 -13.46 -17.98 -3.57
C THR A 37 -14.21 -16.66 -3.42
N CYS A 38 -15.45 -16.60 -3.92
CA CYS A 38 -16.35 -15.46 -3.66
C CYS A 38 -16.47 -15.18 -2.15
N HIS A 39 -16.55 -16.22 -1.32
CA HIS A 39 -16.58 -16.09 0.13
C HIS A 39 -15.33 -15.38 0.68
N ARG A 40 -14.14 -15.74 0.19
CA ARG A 40 -12.89 -15.10 0.61
C ARG A 40 -12.80 -13.64 0.14
N VAL A 41 -13.30 -13.32 -1.05
CA VAL A 41 -13.42 -11.94 -1.55
C VAL A 41 -14.34 -11.13 -0.64
N MET A 42 -15.53 -11.64 -0.31
CA MET A 42 -16.45 -10.97 0.63
C MET A 42 -15.81 -10.75 2.00
N LYS A 43 -15.03 -11.71 2.50
CA LYS A 43 -14.24 -11.56 3.74
C LYS A 43 -13.24 -10.42 3.61
N TRP A 44 -12.47 -10.37 2.53
CA TRP A 44 -11.53 -9.27 2.27
C TRP A 44 -12.22 -7.91 2.21
N ILE A 45 -13.38 -7.79 1.55
CA ILE A 45 -14.18 -6.56 1.54
C ILE A 45 -14.56 -6.11 2.97
N ARG A 46 -14.92 -7.06 3.84
CA ARG A 46 -15.16 -6.76 5.26
C ARG A 46 -13.88 -6.32 5.99
N ASP A 47 -12.76 -6.95 5.70
CA ASP A 47 -11.45 -6.68 6.32
C ASP A 47 -10.91 -5.28 5.96
N ILE A 48 -11.30 -4.73 4.81
CA ILE A 48 -10.94 -3.37 4.35
C ILE A 48 -12.00 -2.31 4.71
N ASP A 49 -12.79 -2.53 5.76
CA ASP A 49 -13.80 -1.60 6.26
C ASP A 49 -14.98 -1.29 5.31
N LEU A 50 -15.23 -2.15 4.30
CA LEU A 50 -16.37 -2.03 3.37
C LEU A 50 -17.48 -3.06 3.66
N LYS A 51 -17.63 -3.46 4.93
CA LYS A 51 -18.51 -4.57 5.35
C LYS A 51 -19.98 -4.43 4.93
N GLU A 52 -20.51 -3.21 4.86
CA GLU A 52 -21.90 -2.93 4.47
C GLU A 52 -22.20 -3.26 3.01
N PHE A 53 -21.16 -3.37 2.17
CA PHE A 53 -21.28 -3.70 0.76
C PHE A 53 -20.95 -5.17 0.45
N ALA A 54 -20.38 -5.91 1.41
CA ALA A 54 -19.80 -7.23 1.15
C ALA A 54 -20.82 -8.25 0.64
N ASP A 55 -22.00 -8.28 1.23
CA ASP A 55 -23.04 -9.27 0.88
C ASP A 55 -23.65 -9.00 -0.50
N ASN A 56 -23.45 -7.79 -1.06
CA ASN A 56 -23.86 -7.49 -2.42
C ASN A 56 -23.11 -8.33 -3.46
N LEU A 57 -21.98 -8.96 -3.12
CA LEU A 57 -21.25 -9.86 -4.03
C LEU A 57 -21.87 -11.27 -4.13
N GLN A 58 -22.78 -11.63 -3.24
CA GLN A 58 -23.41 -12.94 -3.24
C GLN A 58 -24.15 -13.18 -4.57
N GLY A 59 -23.86 -14.32 -5.20
CA GLY A 59 -24.47 -14.68 -6.48
C GLY A 59 -23.95 -13.92 -7.71
N LYS A 60 -23.04 -12.95 -7.56
CA LYS A 60 -22.47 -12.18 -8.68
C LYS A 60 -21.30 -12.85 -9.40
N GLY A 61 -20.86 -14.02 -8.91
CA GLY A 61 -19.77 -14.78 -9.53
C GLY A 61 -18.38 -14.15 -9.38
N ILE A 62 -18.23 -13.09 -8.58
CA ILE A 62 -16.94 -12.43 -8.36
C ILE A 62 -16.07 -13.31 -7.47
N HIS A 63 -14.91 -13.67 -8.00
CA HIS A 63 -13.89 -14.50 -7.36
C HIS A 63 -12.52 -13.97 -7.76
N GLY A 64 -11.47 -14.39 -7.06
CA GLY A 64 -10.18 -13.72 -7.23
C GLY A 64 -9.43 -14.08 -8.52
N ALA A 65 -9.77 -15.18 -9.21
CA ALA A 65 -9.25 -15.43 -10.56
C ALA A 65 -9.78 -14.40 -11.57
N LEU A 66 -11.06 -14.01 -11.50
CA LEU A 66 -11.60 -12.89 -12.27
C LEU A 66 -10.81 -11.61 -11.98
N MET A 67 -10.65 -11.28 -10.69
CA MET A 67 -9.92 -10.06 -10.27
C MET A 67 -8.45 -10.03 -10.71
N ALA A 68 -7.79 -11.19 -10.81
CA ALA A 68 -6.36 -11.28 -11.07
C ALA A 68 -6.01 -11.52 -12.54
N LEU A 69 -6.91 -12.13 -13.31
CA LEU A 69 -6.62 -12.59 -14.67
C LEU A 69 -7.38 -11.82 -15.75
N ASP A 70 -8.50 -11.18 -15.41
CA ASP A 70 -9.28 -10.39 -16.37
C ASP A 70 -8.88 -8.91 -16.30
N PRO A 71 -8.16 -8.37 -17.30
CA PRO A 71 -7.72 -6.98 -17.30
C PRO A 71 -8.88 -5.98 -17.46
N SER A 72 -10.07 -6.44 -17.88
CA SER A 72 -11.26 -5.59 -17.97
C SER A 72 -11.99 -5.45 -16.63
N PHE A 73 -11.65 -6.29 -15.64
CA PHE A 73 -12.22 -6.23 -14.30
C PHE A 73 -11.44 -5.25 -13.43
N ASP A 74 -11.80 -3.97 -13.51
CA ASP A 74 -11.15 -2.87 -12.78
C ASP A 74 -11.88 -2.49 -11.47
N THR A 75 -11.40 -1.44 -10.81
CA THR A 75 -12.01 -0.91 -9.59
C THR A 75 -13.44 -0.43 -9.81
N ASP A 76 -13.75 0.15 -10.98
CA ASP A 76 -15.09 0.61 -11.30
C ASP A 76 -16.06 -0.57 -11.44
N ALA A 77 -15.63 -1.67 -12.06
CA ALA A 77 -16.38 -2.91 -12.14
C ALA A 77 -16.67 -3.50 -10.75
N MET A 78 -15.65 -3.55 -9.88
CA MET A 78 -15.83 -4.00 -8.49
C MET A 78 -16.77 -3.09 -7.70
N ALA A 79 -16.63 -1.77 -7.81
CA ALA A 79 -17.48 -0.80 -7.11
C ALA A 79 -18.95 -0.90 -7.54
N LYS A 80 -19.21 -1.08 -8.86
CA LYS A 80 -20.56 -1.36 -9.39
C LYS A 80 -21.12 -2.65 -8.81
N ALA A 81 -20.31 -3.71 -8.74
CA ALA A 81 -20.74 -4.98 -8.16
C ALA A 81 -21.01 -4.88 -6.65
N LEU A 82 -20.25 -4.08 -5.92
CA LEU A 82 -20.48 -3.78 -4.50
C LEU A 82 -21.70 -2.88 -4.28
N GLY A 83 -22.22 -2.22 -5.32
CA GLY A 83 -23.31 -1.26 -5.22
C GLY A 83 -22.87 0.09 -4.60
N ILE A 84 -21.59 0.44 -4.71
CA ILE A 84 -21.06 1.72 -4.21
C ILE A 84 -21.48 2.84 -5.19
N PRO A 85 -22.24 3.85 -4.76
CA PRO A 85 -22.64 4.95 -5.63
C PRO A 85 -21.43 5.72 -6.18
N SER A 86 -21.55 6.24 -7.41
CA SER A 86 -20.45 6.95 -8.11
C SER A 86 -20.02 8.25 -7.43
N ASN A 87 -20.90 8.87 -6.63
CA ASN A 87 -20.58 10.08 -5.87
C ASN A 87 -19.79 9.82 -4.57
N LYS A 88 -19.54 8.56 -4.19
CA LYS A 88 -18.78 8.19 -2.98
C LYS A 88 -17.28 8.10 -3.27
N HIS A 89 -16.68 9.18 -3.75
CA HIS A 89 -15.28 9.20 -4.23
C HIS A 89 -14.25 8.64 -3.23
N MET A 90 -14.44 8.87 -1.93
CA MET A 90 -13.54 8.34 -0.89
C MET A 90 -13.55 6.81 -0.83
N LEU A 91 -14.71 6.17 -1.01
CA LEU A 91 -14.83 4.71 -1.02
C LEU A 91 -14.20 4.11 -2.28
N HIS A 92 -14.40 4.76 -3.43
CA HIS A 92 -13.77 4.36 -4.69
C HIS A 92 -12.24 4.43 -4.62
N ARG A 93 -11.70 5.53 -4.06
CA ARG A 93 -10.26 5.69 -3.86
C ARG A 93 -9.70 4.63 -2.89
N HIS A 94 -10.39 4.38 -1.79
CA HIS A 94 -10.01 3.34 -0.83
C HIS A 94 -9.98 1.95 -1.48
N LEU A 95 -11.05 1.59 -2.20
CA LEU A 95 -11.13 0.31 -2.93
C LEU A 95 -10.01 0.17 -3.97
N TYR A 96 -9.69 1.25 -4.69
CA TYR A 96 -8.58 1.28 -5.65
C TYR A 96 -7.24 0.98 -4.97
N GLU A 97 -6.94 1.66 -3.85
CA GLU A 97 -5.70 1.49 -3.09
C GLU A 97 -5.57 0.04 -2.58
N GLU A 98 -6.66 -0.53 -2.06
CA GLU A 98 -6.71 -1.90 -1.57
C GLU A 98 -6.58 -2.93 -2.70
N MET A 99 -7.25 -2.76 -3.84
CA MET A 99 -7.09 -3.64 -5.01
C MET A 99 -5.67 -3.59 -5.57
N LYS A 100 -5.05 -2.41 -5.59
CA LYS A 100 -3.65 -2.24 -6.01
C LYS A 100 -2.67 -2.93 -5.04
N SER A 101 -2.99 -2.95 -3.74
CA SER A 101 -2.21 -3.67 -2.74
C SER A 101 -2.21 -5.19 -2.97
N LEU A 102 -3.32 -5.75 -3.48
CA LEU A 102 -3.43 -7.18 -3.83
C LEU A 102 -2.63 -7.59 -5.06
N SER A 103 -2.46 -6.68 -6.03
CA SER A 103 -1.69 -6.94 -7.25
C SER A 103 -0.19 -6.72 -7.07
N ALA A 104 0.21 -6.04 -6.00
CA ALA A 104 1.62 -5.87 -5.67
C ALA A 104 2.25 -7.25 -5.38
N PRO A 105 3.38 -7.59 -6.02
CA PRO A 105 4.08 -8.82 -5.70
C PRO A 105 4.48 -8.80 -4.21
N HIS A 106 3.92 -9.71 -3.42
CA HIS A 106 4.37 -9.91 -2.05
C HIS A 106 5.78 -10.48 -2.10
N SER A 107 6.78 -9.60 -2.05
CA SER A 107 8.14 -10.04 -1.77
C SER A 107 8.13 -10.74 -0.41
N PRO A 108 8.67 -11.96 -0.27
CA PRO A 108 8.69 -12.67 1.00
C PRO A 108 9.60 -12.01 2.06
N LEU A 109 10.18 -10.83 1.77
CA LEU A 109 11.10 -10.11 2.64
C LEU A 109 10.75 -8.61 2.66
N ARG A 110 9.80 -8.23 3.51
CA ARG A 110 9.83 -6.92 4.15
C ARG A 110 9.66 -7.12 5.65
N LEU A 111 10.79 -7.36 6.34
CA LEU A 111 10.85 -7.02 7.75
C LEU A 111 10.50 -5.52 7.84
N ARG A 112 9.36 -5.25 8.46
CA ARG A 112 8.99 -3.93 8.94
C ARG A 112 10.01 -3.55 10.02
N ALA A 113 11.08 -2.86 9.62
CA ALA A 113 11.99 -2.23 10.58
C ALA A 113 11.19 -1.16 11.33
N ASN A 114 10.82 -1.48 12.57
CA ASN A 114 10.21 -0.55 13.51
C ASN A 114 11.32 0.33 14.08
N SER A 115 11.54 1.51 13.49
CA SER A 115 12.44 2.51 14.05
C SER A 115 11.73 3.22 15.21
N HIS A 116 11.63 2.56 16.37
CA HIS A 116 11.48 3.28 17.62
C HIS A 116 12.85 3.89 17.96
N SER A 117 12.96 5.21 17.77
CA SER A 117 14.06 6.00 18.28
C SER A 117 14.10 5.86 19.81
N VAL A 118 15.08 5.13 20.32
CA VAL A 118 15.48 5.19 21.73
C VAL A 118 16.80 5.94 21.78
N GLU A 119 16.71 7.18 22.22
CA GLU A 119 17.86 7.96 22.68
C GLU A 119 18.68 7.12 23.67
N ARG A 120 19.98 6.98 23.41
CA ARG A 120 20.96 6.72 24.47
C ARG A 120 22.12 7.68 24.29
N GLY A 121 22.07 8.76 25.06
CA GLY A 121 23.24 9.52 25.40
C GLY A 121 24.17 8.71 26.29
N LEU A 122 25.46 8.76 25.99
CA LEU A 122 26.55 8.52 26.92
C LEU A 122 27.67 9.47 26.51
N GLY A 123 27.85 10.55 27.27
CA GLY A 123 29.10 11.30 27.26
C GLY A 123 30.12 10.59 28.14
N PHE A 124 31.41 10.79 27.89
CA PHE A 124 32.43 10.97 28.94
C PHE A 124 33.71 11.60 28.36
N HIS A 125 34.36 12.35 29.25
CA HIS A 125 35.44 13.33 29.15
C HIS A 125 36.83 12.84 28.64
N GLY A 126 37.65 13.82 28.20
CA GLY A 126 39.11 13.77 28.32
C GLY A 126 39.84 14.76 27.39
N GLY A 127 40.26 15.93 27.90
CA GLY A 127 40.96 16.97 27.12
C GLY A 127 42.48 16.98 27.28
N CYS A 128 43.17 17.77 26.45
CA CYS A 128 44.39 18.52 26.81
C CYS A 128 44.84 19.47 25.69
N SER A 129 45.05 20.76 26.05
CA SER A 129 45.99 21.79 25.54
C SER A 129 46.37 21.82 24.04
N SER A 130 46.31 22.95 23.32
CA SER A 130 47.15 24.13 23.58
C SER A 130 46.75 25.36 22.74
N LEU A 131 46.90 26.57 23.30
CA LEU A 131 47.06 27.84 22.58
C LEU A 131 48.40 28.47 23.00
N PRO A 132 49.02 29.29 22.12
CA PRO A 132 49.32 30.65 22.59
C PRO A 132 48.97 31.79 21.60
N ARG A 133 48.61 32.92 22.22
CA ARG A 133 48.71 34.36 21.89
C ARG A 133 49.67 34.75 20.74
N GLU A 134 49.54 35.85 19.99
CA GLU A 134 48.75 37.08 20.04
C GLU A 134 48.91 37.80 18.68
N ALA A 135 47.86 38.42 18.13
CA ALA A 135 48.00 39.55 17.21
C ALA A 135 46.74 40.42 17.28
N ARG A 136 46.85 41.51 18.04
CA ARG A 136 45.83 42.54 18.21
C ARG A 136 45.91 43.51 17.02
N VAL A 137 44.85 43.59 16.21
CA VAL A 137 44.58 44.76 15.36
C VAL A 137 43.09 45.09 15.47
N GLN A 138 42.82 46.38 15.58
CA GLN A 138 41.64 47.03 16.13
C GLN A 138 40.32 46.72 15.40
N ALA A 139 39.25 46.71 16.19
CA ALA A 139 37.87 46.75 15.74
C ALA A 139 37.53 48.12 15.12
N ILE A 140 36.83 48.12 13.97
CA ILE A 140 36.17 49.28 13.37
C ILE A 140 34.63 49.10 13.50
N PRO A 141 33.85 50.15 13.83
CA PRO A 141 32.44 50.00 14.18
C PRO A 141 31.48 49.86 12.99
N ARG A 142 30.33 49.28 13.32
CA ARG A 142 29.10 48.98 12.59
C ARG A 142 28.47 50.17 11.80
N ALA A 143 28.06 49.92 10.56
CA ALA A 143 27.00 50.63 9.83
C ALA A 143 26.19 49.59 9.01
N LYS A 144 24.94 49.28 9.38
CA LYS A 144 23.66 49.82 8.85
C LYS A 144 23.40 49.45 7.38
N GLY A 145 22.38 48.60 7.16
CA GLY A 145 21.58 48.56 5.93
C GLY A 145 21.49 47.20 5.24
N SER A 146 20.42 46.45 5.50
CA SER A 146 20.00 45.31 4.67
C SER A 146 19.34 45.83 3.39
N PRO A 147 19.65 45.30 2.18
CA PRO A 147 18.87 45.63 0.99
C PRO A 147 17.53 44.87 0.98
N VAL A 148 16.45 45.62 0.96
CA VAL A 148 15.07 45.14 0.82
C VAL A 148 14.81 44.90 -0.67
N HIS A 149 14.42 43.68 -1.03
CA HIS A 149 14.16 43.32 -2.42
C HIS A 149 12.82 43.89 -2.88
N THR A 150 12.85 44.87 -3.78
CA THR A 150 11.67 45.46 -4.42
C THR A 150 11.23 44.60 -5.61
N TYR A 151 10.06 43.98 -5.50
CA TYR A 151 9.37 43.37 -6.65
C TYR A 151 8.62 44.46 -7.43
N LYS A 152 8.86 44.54 -8.74
CA LYS A 152 8.11 45.41 -9.67
C LYS A 152 6.74 44.78 -9.94
N SER A 153 5.68 45.55 -9.71
CA SER A 153 4.29 45.18 -10.05
C SER A 153 4.13 45.16 -11.57
N VAL A 154 3.58 44.06 -12.11
CA VAL A 154 3.22 43.94 -13.53
C VAL A 154 1.78 44.41 -13.67
N GLU A 155 1.54 45.43 -14.50
CA GLU A 155 0.20 45.88 -14.88
C GLU A 155 -0.31 44.97 -16.01
N ILE A 156 -1.47 44.34 -15.81
CA ILE A 156 -2.18 43.60 -16.84
C ILE A 156 -3.36 44.46 -17.30
N THR A 157 -3.26 45.03 -18.49
CA THR A 157 -4.36 45.67 -19.21
C THR A 157 -5.16 44.59 -19.94
N ASN A 158 -6.44 44.44 -19.59
CA ASN A 158 -7.36 43.57 -20.31
C ASN A 158 -7.79 44.24 -21.63
N VAL A 159 -7.72 43.50 -22.73
CA VAL A 159 -8.33 43.83 -24.04
C VAL A 159 -9.73 43.24 -24.10
#